data_AF-A0A4U5PA62-F1
#
_entry.id   AF-A0A4U5PA62-F1
#
_cell.length_a   1.000
_cell.length_b   1.000
_cell.length_c   1.000
_cell.angle_alpha   90.00
_cell.angle_beta   90.00
_cell.angle_gamma   90.00
#
_symmetry.space_group_name_H-M   'P 1'
#
loop_
_entity.id
_entity.type
_entity.pdbx_description
1 polymer ?
#
loop_
_entity_poly.entity_id
_entity_poly.type
_entity_poly.pdbx_seq_one_letter_code
_entity_poly.pdbx_strand_id
1 'polypeptide(L)'
;MSKGVRVRELFRFSPTAIFLVGFLPPLCGAVAAISIALLQHREQISNYNWQCGRAFLPSLSRIINLPLERTFWQLFTLFHIPMRVIEVAIGFTRYNRLRSVDCKHIWLHNLARYVYVICGTMELIFLIGLSAVGERESGFVHVICFYVFGFFGLGFFIANTICHANSLYHLQPYGQTSYNLKLIIGTAYVISVPILLGSFLLYWRKCISIMYEIFALSEYIDVFLNIAFHGCAFLDIRYKVVFSVKHVSPVKSIFP
;
A
#
# COMPACT_ATOMS: atom_id res chain seq x y z
N MET A 1 28.76 -3.63 -37.81
CA MET A 1 27.66 -4.59 -38.10
C MET A 1 26.80 -4.76 -36.85
N SER A 2 25.59 -4.17 -36.84
CA SER A 2 24.62 -4.37 -35.75
C SER A 2 24.12 -5.83 -35.80
N LYS A 3 24.36 -6.62 -34.75
CA LYS A 3 23.75 -7.95 -34.62
C LYS A 3 22.25 -7.76 -34.44
N GLY A 4 21.47 -8.08 -35.48
CA GLY A 4 20.02 -8.03 -35.42
C GLY A 4 19.48 -8.92 -34.30
N VAL A 5 18.46 -8.45 -33.60
CA VAL A 5 17.80 -9.19 -32.52
C VAL A 5 16.35 -9.46 -32.92
N ARG A 6 15.93 -10.73 -32.87
CA ARG A 6 14.54 -11.14 -33.11
C ARG A 6 13.80 -11.13 -31.78
N VAL A 7 12.79 -10.27 -31.69
CA VAL A 7 11.91 -10.13 -30.51
C VAL A 7 10.54 -10.72 -30.84
N ARG A 8 10.11 -11.73 -30.07
CA ARG A 8 8.78 -12.35 -30.20
C ARG A 8 7.99 -12.10 -28.91
N GLU A 9 6.81 -11.52 -29.02
CA GLU A 9 5.90 -11.34 -27.88
C GLU A 9 5.23 -12.69 -27.54
N LEU A 10 5.39 -13.13 -26.30
CA LEU A 10 4.81 -14.39 -25.79
C LEU A 10 3.44 -14.15 -25.17
N PHE A 11 3.35 -13.17 -24.28
CA PHE A 11 2.13 -12.84 -23.55
C PHE A 11 1.96 -11.33 -23.45
N ARG A 12 0.73 -10.86 -23.58
CA ARG A 12 0.33 -9.47 -23.35
C ARG A 12 -0.74 -9.45 -22.27
N PHE A 13 -0.49 -8.70 -21.20
CA PHE A 13 -1.43 -8.56 -20.11
C PHE A 13 -2.07 -7.18 -20.15
N SER A 14 -3.36 -7.13 -19.80
CA SER A 14 -4.01 -5.85 -19.56
C SER A 14 -3.45 -5.22 -18.28
N PRO A 15 -2.98 -3.96 -18.32
CA PRO A 15 -2.58 -3.22 -17.13
C PRO A 15 -3.66 -3.19 -16.05
N THR A 16 -4.93 -3.14 -16.47
CA THR A 16 -6.07 -3.15 -15.55
C THR A 16 -6.22 -4.47 -14.82
N ALA A 17 -5.99 -5.60 -15.49
CA ALA A 17 -6.11 -6.92 -14.87
C ALA A 17 -4.99 -7.13 -13.83
N ILE A 18 -3.75 -6.80 -14.18
CA ILE A 18 -2.60 -6.85 -13.27
C ILE A 18 -2.85 -5.96 -12.05
N PHE A 19 -3.38 -4.76 -12.28
CA PHE A 19 -3.71 -3.84 -11.20
C PHE A 19 -4.81 -4.38 -10.28
N LEU A 20 -5.91 -4.87 -10.84
CA LEU A 20 -7.02 -5.42 -10.06
C LEU A 20 -6.57 -6.60 -9.20
N VAL A 21 -5.72 -7.47 -9.75
CA VAL A 21 -5.13 -8.61 -9.01
C VAL A 21 -4.18 -8.13 -7.91
N GLY A 22 -3.48 -7.00 -8.08
CA GLY A 22 -2.59 -6.44 -7.07
C GLY A 22 -3.27 -5.58 -6.00
N PHE A 23 -4.43 -4.99 -6.31
CA PHE A 23 -5.10 -3.99 -5.46
C PHE A 23 -6.36 -4.51 -4.75
N LEU A 24 -7.16 -5.32 -5.42
CA LEU A 24 -8.42 -5.82 -4.87
C LEU A 24 -8.25 -6.79 -3.69
N PRO A 25 -7.20 -7.64 -3.61
CA PRO A 25 -7.09 -8.63 -2.54
C PRO A 25 -7.10 -8.01 -1.13
N PRO A 26 -6.28 -6.99 -0.78
CA PRO A 26 -6.32 -6.41 0.57
C PRO A 26 -7.69 -5.83 0.95
N LEU A 27 -8.41 -5.23 -0.01
CA LEU A 27 -9.76 -4.74 0.22
C LEU A 27 -10.74 -5.91 0.50
N CYS A 28 -10.69 -6.96 -0.31
CA CYS A 28 -11.48 -8.17 -0.08
C CYS A 28 -11.14 -8.84 1.26
N GLY A 29 -9.85 -8.88 1.63
CA GLY A 29 -9.38 -9.42 2.90
C GLY A 29 -9.89 -8.62 4.10
N ALA A 30 -9.81 -7.29 4.03
CA ALA A 30 -10.35 -6.40 5.07
C ALA A 30 -11.87 -6.61 5.24
N VAL A 31 -12.62 -6.55 4.15
CA VAL A 31 -14.09 -6.70 4.17
C VAL A 31 -14.49 -8.10 4.66
N ALA A 32 -13.80 -9.15 4.20
CA ALA A 32 -14.06 -10.52 4.63
C ALA A 32 -13.77 -10.70 6.13
N ALA A 33 -12.61 -10.25 6.61
CA ALA A 33 -12.25 -10.33 8.02
C ALA A 33 -13.25 -9.60 8.92
N ILE A 34 -13.61 -8.36 8.56
CA ILE A 34 -14.61 -7.57 9.31
C ILE A 34 -15.98 -8.26 9.29
N SER A 35 -16.43 -8.73 8.12
CA SER A 35 -17.74 -9.37 7.97
C SER A 35 -17.84 -10.66 8.78
N ILE A 36 -16.82 -11.51 8.72
CA ILE A 36 -16.76 -12.76 9.48
C ILE A 36 -16.77 -12.45 10.98
N ALA A 37 -15.96 -11.48 11.42
CA ALA A 37 -15.89 -11.09 12.83
C ALA A 37 -17.26 -10.60 13.35
N LEU A 38 -17.96 -9.76 12.58
CA LEU A 38 -19.27 -9.22 12.96
C LEU A 38 -20.38 -10.28 12.95
N LEU A 39 -20.32 -11.27 12.04
CA LEU A 39 -21.35 -12.31 11.92
C LEU A 39 -21.14 -13.47 12.89
N GLN A 40 -19.88 -13.87 13.15
CA GLN A 40 -19.57 -15.10 13.90
C GLN A 40 -18.99 -14.83 15.29
N HIS A 41 -18.27 -13.72 15.49
CA HIS A 41 -17.47 -13.48 16.70
C HIS A 41 -17.79 -12.15 17.39
N ARG A 42 -18.99 -11.59 17.17
CA ARG A 42 -19.40 -10.27 17.68
C ARG A 42 -19.10 -10.06 19.16
N GLU A 43 -19.54 -10.97 20.03
CA GLU A 43 -19.31 -10.86 21.48
C GLU A 43 -17.82 -10.92 21.87
N GLN A 44 -16.99 -11.64 21.10
CA GLN A 44 -15.55 -11.77 21.40
C GLN A 44 -14.75 -10.53 20.98
N ILE A 45 -15.26 -9.75 20.03
CA ILE A 45 -14.58 -8.58 19.46
C ILE A 45 -15.08 -7.26 20.05
N SER A 46 -16.38 -7.11 20.34
CA SER A 46 -16.97 -5.84 20.77
C SER A 46 -17.16 -5.72 22.28
N ASN A 47 -16.72 -6.73 23.03
CA ASN A 47 -17.07 -6.84 24.44
C ASN A 47 -15.95 -7.54 25.23
N TYR A 48 -14.75 -6.96 25.16
CA TYR A 48 -13.59 -7.48 25.87
C TYR A 48 -12.95 -6.42 26.74
N ASN A 49 -12.32 -6.88 27.83
CA ASN A 49 -11.55 -6.02 28.70
C ASN A 49 -10.15 -5.85 28.11
N TRP A 50 -9.79 -4.60 27.87
CA TRP A 50 -8.45 -4.19 27.52
C TRP A 50 -7.87 -3.36 28.68
N GLN A 51 -6.59 -2.99 28.61
CA GLN A 51 -5.79 -2.50 29.75
C GLN A 51 -6.48 -1.52 30.70
N CYS A 52 -7.29 -0.59 30.18
CA CYS A 52 -7.94 0.46 30.96
C CYS A 52 -9.48 0.33 31.02
N GLY A 53 -10.04 -0.81 30.61
CA GLY A 53 -11.48 -1.08 30.70
C GLY A 53 -12.05 -1.78 29.48
N ARG A 54 -13.37 -1.80 29.42
CA ARG A 54 -14.14 -2.47 28.37
C ARG A 54 -14.06 -1.67 27.06
N ALA A 55 -13.69 -2.34 25.98
CA ALA A 55 -13.69 -1.80 24.63
C ALA A 55 -14.95 -2.27 23.87
N PHE A 56 -15.58 -1.36 23.13
CA PHE A 56 -16.84 -1.61 22.42
C PHE A 56 -16.64 -1.71 20.91
N LEU A 57 -15.87 -0.81 20.30
CA LEU A 57 -15.51 -0.89 18.89
C LEU A 57 -14.22 -1.70 18.74
N PRO A 58 -14.27 -2.89 18.09
CA PRO A 58 -13.05 -3.64 17.82
C PRO A 58 -12.18 -2.87 16.84
N SER A 59 -10.90 -2.73 17.14
CA SER A 59 -9.92 -2.27 16.16
C SER A 59 -9.66 -3.36 15.09
N LEU A 60 -9.18 -2.98 13.91
CA LEU A 60 -8.84 -3.94 12.87
C LEU A 60 -7.75 -4.90 13.34
N SER A 61 -6.72 -4.40 14.03
CA SER A 61 -5.68 -5.22 14.68
C SER A 61 -6.27 -6.30 15.59
N ARG A 62 -7.36 -5.98 16.31
CA ARG A 62 -8.08 -6.94 17.16
C ARG A 62 -8.81 -8.00 16.33
N ILE A 63 -9.48 -7.61 15.24
CA ILE A 63 -10.21 -8.52 14.36
C ILE A 63 -9.26 -9.54 13.73
N ILE A 64 -8.16 -9.08 13.13
CA ILE A 64 -7.16 -9.93 12.48
C ILE A 64 -6.32 -10.76 13.47
N ASN A 65 -6.57 -10.61 14.77
CA ASN A 65 -5.96 -11.46 15.79
C ASN A 65 -6.74 -12.78 15.99
N LEU A 66 -7.99 -12.87 15.52
CA LEU A 66 -8.77 -14.10 15.53
C LEU A 66 -8.30 -15.08 14.43
N PRO A 67 -8.31 -16.41 14.64
CA PRO A 67 -7.60 -17.34 13.76
C PRO A 67 -8.17 -17.41 12.34
N LEU A 68 -9.49 -17.36 12.21
CA LEU A 68 -10.19 -17.47 10.92
C LEU A 68 -10.02 -16.18 10.11
N GLU A 69 -10.31 -15.05 10.73
CA GLU A 69 -10.17 -13.70 10.17
C GLU A 69 -8.72 -13.43 9.77
N ARG A 70 -7.76 -13.85 10.59
CA ARG A 70 -6.34 -13.77 10.27
C ARG A 70 -5.99 -14.55 9.02
N THR A 71 -6.53 -15.76 8.85
CA THR A 71 -6.22 -16.60 7.68
C THR A 71 -6.68 -15.93 6.39
N PHE A 72 -7.90 -15.37 6.38
CA PHE A 72 -8.37 -14.58 5.23
C PHE A 72 -7.51 -13.33 5.02
N TRP A 73 -7.22 -12.58 6.07
CA TRP A 73 -6.37 -11.40 5.99
C TRP A 73 -4.98 -11.72 5.41
N GLN A 74 -4.32 -12.76 5.92
CA GLN A 74 -3.01 -13.22 5.47
C GLN A 74 -3.05 -13.72 4.03
N LEU A 75 -4.04 -14.53 3.66
CA LEU A 75 -4.14 -15.06 2.30
C LEU A 75 -4.21 -13.91 1.28
N PHE A 76 -5.13 -12.97 1.49
CA PHE A 76 -5.32 -11.87 0.55
C PHE A 76 -4.17 -10.85 0.60
N THR A 77 -3.68 -10.52 1.80
CA THR A 77 -2.55 -9.58 1.95
C THR A 77 -1.26 -10.19 1.40
N LEU A 78 -0.90 -11.43 1.71
CA LEU A 78 0.34 -12.00 1.19
C LEU A 78 0.29 -12.24 -0.32
N PHE A 79 -0.89 -12.57 -0.87
CA PHE A 79 -1.08 -12.72 -2.32
C PHE A 79 -0.80 -11.41 -3.10
N HIS A 80 -1.15 -10.25 -2.54
CA HIS A 80 -0.98 -8.96 -3.23
C HIS A 80 0.47 -8.45 -3.25
N ILE A 81 1.32 -8.91 -2.32
CA ILE A 81 2.65 -8.36 -2.09
C ILE A 81 3.58 -8.49 -3.31
N PRO A 82 3.69 -9.65 -3.99
CA PRO A 82 4.53 -9.75 -5.19
C PRO A 82 4.16 -8.72 -6.26
N MET A 83 2.87 -8.43 -6.42
CA MET A 83 2.39 -7.44 -7.38
C MET A 83 2.81 -6.02 -7.00
N ARG A 84 2.81 -5.71 -5.70
CA ARG A 84 3.30 -4.44 -5.17
C ARG A 84 4.81 -4.28 -5.32
N VAL A 85 5.59 -5.35 -5.15
CA VAL A 85 7.04 -5.32 -5.40
C VAL A 85 7.31 -4.98 -6.87
N ILE A 86 6.57 -5.59 -7.80
CA ILE A 86 6.65 -5.28 -9.23
C ILE A 86 6.26 -3.81 -9.48
N GLU A 87 5.20 -3.31 -8.85
CA GLU A 87 4.78 -1.92 -8.96
C GLU A 87 5.88 -0.94 -8.52
N VAL A 88 6.49 -1.16 -7.35
CA VAL A 88 7.56 -0.30 -6.83
C VAL A 88 8.78 -0.33 -7.76
N ALA A 89 9.18 -1.50 -8.23
CA ALA A 89 10.31 -1.64 -9.16
C ALA A 89 10.05 -0.91 -10.49
N ILE A 90 8.89 -1.11 -11.10
CA ILE A 90 8.51 -0.45 -12.35
C ILE A 90 8.34 1.05 -12.15
N GLY A 91 7.76 1.46 -11.02
CA GLY A 91 7.58 2.86 -10.62
C GLY A 91 8.92 3.61 -10.59
N PHE A 92 9.96 3.00 -10.03
CA PHE A 92 11.29 3.60 -9.97
C PHE A 92 11.90 3.86 -11.37
N THR A 93 11.85 2.86 -12.25
CA THR A 93 12.33 2.99 -13.63
C THR A 93 11.50 4.00 -14.42
N ARG A 94 10.18 3.97 -14.23
CA ARG A 94 9.21 4.87 -14.87
C ARG A 94 9.48 6.33 -14.52
N TYR A 95 9.63 6.65 -13.24
CA TYR A 95 9.90 8.02 -12.78
C TYR A 95 11.27 8.56 -13.22
N ASN A 96 12.21 7.69 -13.57
CA ASN A 96 13.46 8.10 -14.22
C ASN A 96 13.21 8.53 -15.67
N ARG A 97 12.58 7.63 -16.43
CA ARG A 97 12.46 7.73 -17.89
C ARG A 97 11.54 8.86 -18.32
N LEU A 98 10.49 9.12 -17.54
CA LEU A 98 9.39 10.03 -17.90
C LEU A 98 9.37 11.28 -17.01
N ARG A 99 10.55 11.72 -16.55
CA ARG A 99 10.72 13.00 -15.85
C ARG A 99 10.36 14.15 -16.79
N SER A 100 9.61 15.14 -16.30
CA SER A 100 9.31 16.35 -17.06
C SER A 100 10.58 17.15 -17.37
N VAL A 101 10.62 17.78 -18.53
CA VAL A 101 11.71 18.67 -18.95
C VAL A 101 11.72 19.94 -18.09
N ASP A 102 10.55 20.39 -17.64
CA ASP A 102 10.36 21.61 -16.84
C ASP A 102 10.65 21.41 -15.33
N CYS A 103 11.24 20.27 -14.95
CA CYS A 103 11.51 19.96 -13.54
C CYS A 103 12.63 20.87 -13.00
N LYS A 104 12.26 21.91 -12.25
CA LYS A 104 13.19 22.88 -11.65
C LYS A 104 14.11 22.27 -10.59
N HIS A 105 13.62 21.29 -9.82
CA HIS A 105 14.34 20.70 -8.69
C HIS A 105 14.72 19.23 -8.94
N ILE A 106 15.69 19.02 -9.84
CA ILE A 106 16.16 17.69 -10.24
C ILE A 106 16.65 16.86 -9.04
N TRP A 107 17.37 17.49 -8.11
CA TRP A 107 17.88 16.83 -6.91
C TRP A 107 16.75 16.26 -6.04
N LEU A 108 15.71 17.07 -5.79
CA LEU A 108 14.57 16.67 -4.99
C LEU A 108 13.79 15.52 -5.65
N HIS A 109 13.62 15.56 -6.98
CA HIS A 109 12.99 14.47 -7.72
C HIS A 109 13.79 13.16 -7.62
N ASN A 110 15.10 13.24 -7.76
CA ASN A 110 15.96 12.06 -7.65
C ASN A 110 15.96 11.50 -6.22
N LEU A 111 16.03 12.36 -5.19
CA LEU A 111 15.90 11.94 -3.80
C LEU A 111 14.53 11.26 -3.56
N ALA A 112 13.44 11.90 -4.00
CA ALA A 112 12.09 11.36 -3.88
C ALA A 112 11.97 9.98 -4.54
N ARG A 113 12.64 9.73 -5.67
CA ARG A 113 12.64 8.40 -6.30
C ARG A 113 13.32 7.32 -5.46
N TYR A 114 14.43 7.64 -4.80
CA TYR A 114 15.08 6.68 -3.89
C TYR A 114 14.23 6.46 -2.64
N VAL A 115 13.68 7.52 -2.06
CA VAL A 115 12.75 7.43 -0.92
C VAL A 115 11.52 6.60 -1.29
N TYR A 116 10.96 6.77 -2.49
CA TYR A 116 9.84 5.96 -3.00
C TYR A 116 10.13 4.45 -2.95
N VAL A 117 11.32 4.02 -3.39
CA VAL A 117 11.68 2.59 -3.37
C VAL A 117 11.94 2.11 -1.96
N ILE A 118 12.71 2.86 -1.16
CA ILE A 118 13.06 2.47 0.20
C ILE A 118 11.79 2.38 1.06
N CYS A 119 11.01 3.45 1.11
CA CYS A 119 9.76 3.50 1.86
C CYS A 119 8.75 2.46 1.36
N GLY A 120 8.57 2.31 0.05
CA GLY A 120 7.65 1.31 -0.50
C GLY A 120 8.07 -0.13 -0.18
N THR A 121 9.37 -0.43 -0.17
CA THR A 121 9.87 -1.76 0.19
C THR A 121 9.72 -2.02 1.69
N MET A 122 10.08 -1.05 2.53
CA MET A 122 9.94 -1.18 3.98
C MET A 122 8.48 -1.27 4.40
N GLU A 123 7.57 -0.50 3.78
CA GLU A 123 6.12 -0.62 3.96
C GLU A 123 5.66 -2.06 3.74
N LEU A 124 6.08 -2.71 2.65
CA LEU A 124 5.73 -4.11 2.37
C LEU A 124 6.32 -5.09 3.39
N ILE A 125 7.57 -4.91 3.81
CA ILE A 125 8.21 -5.77 4.83
C ILE A 125 7.44 -5.70 6.15
N PHE A 126 7.10 -4.49 6.61
CA PHE A 126 6.34 -4.33 7.84
C PHE A 126 4.88 -4.75 7.70
N LEU A 127 4.28 -4.68 6.51
CA LEU A 127 2.96 -5.25 6.24
C LEU A 127 2.97 -6.78 6.31
N ILE A 128 4.03 -7.44 5.83
CA ILE A 128 4.25 -8.88 6.04
C ILE A 128 4.33 -9.16 7.54
N GLY A 129 5.16 -8.40 8.26
CA GLY A 129 5.33 -8.54 9.71
C GLY A 129 4.01 -8.40 10.46
N LEU A 130 3.23 -7.36 10.15
CA LEU A 130 1.91 -7.09 10.74
C LEU A 130 0.89 -8.19 10.44
N SER A 131 0.98 -8.80 9.25
CA SER A 131 0.09 -9.89 8.86
C SER A 131 0.51 -11.22 9.47
N ALA A 132 1.81 -11.49 9.63
CA ALA A 132 2.35 -12.75 10.11
C ALA A 132 2.38 -12.83 11.65
N VAL A 133 2.75 -11.73 12.33
CA VAL A 133 2.85 -11.63 13.78
C VAL A 133 1.68 -10.80 14.28
N GLY A 134 0.71 -11.45 14.93
CA GLY A 134 -0.35 -10.72 15.59
C GLY A 134 -0.09 -10.54 17.07
N GLU A 135 -1.09 -9.96 17.72
CA GLU A 135 -1.03 -9.57 19.12
C GLU A 135 -0.90 -10.78 20.07
N ARG A 136 -1.42 -11.96 19.68
CA ARG A 136 -1.29 -13.21 20.45
C ARG A 136 0.15 -13.69 20.59
N GLU A 137 0.95 -13.57 19.54
CA GLU A 137 2.34 -14.01 19.54
C GLU A 137 3.21 -13.00 20.26
N SER A 138 3.07 -11.72 19.91
CA SER A 138 3.75 -10.62 20.57
C SER A 138 3.06 -9.29 20.25
N GLY A 139 2.22 -8.82 21.17
CA GLY A 139 1.59 -7.50 21.08
C GLY A 139 2.60 -6.37 20.90
N PHE A 140 3.77 -6.44 21.54
CA PHE A 140 4.81 -5.44 21.40
C PHE A 140 5.37 -5.36 19.96
N VAL A 141 5.71 -6.51 19.37
CA VAL A 141 6.21 -6.56 17.99
C VAL A 141 5.13 -6.12 17.01
N HIS A 142 3.88 -6.55 17.21
CA HIS A 142 2.75 -6.15 16.38
C HIS A 142 2.57 -4.62 16.34
N VAL A 143 2.60 -3.98 17.51
CA VAL A 143 2.50 -2.52 17.63
C VAL A 143 3.68 -1.80 16.96
N ILE A 144 4.91 -2.32 17.10
CA ILE A 144 6.07 -1.77 16.38
C ILE A 144 5.87 -1.89 14.87
N CYS A 145 5.50 -3.06 14.37
CA CYS A 145 5.26 -3.28 12.95
C CYS A 145 4.19 -2.33 12.42
N PHE A 146 3.12 -2.10 13.17
CA PHE A 146 2.03 -1.18 12.81
C PHE A 146 2.52 0.26 12.62
N TYR A 147 3.26 0.80 13.60
CA TYR A 147 3.75 2.19 13.52
C TYR A 147 4.82 2.37 12.45
N VAL A 148 5.74 1.42 12.34
CA VAL A 148 6.83 1.52 11.36
C VAL A 148 6.28 1.35 9.94
N PHE A 149 5.28 0.47 9.74
CA PHE A 149 4.48 0.40 8.51
C PHE A 149 3.88 1.76 8.14
N GLY A 150 3.16 2.40 9.06
CA GLY A 150 2.52 3.71 8.80
C GLY A 150 3.52 4.82 8.48
N PHE A 151 4.66 4.86 9.18
CA PHE A 151 5.73 5.83 8.91
C PHE A 151 6.33 5.67 7.51
N PHE A 152 6.63 4.43 7.09
CA PHE A 152 7.13 4.18 5.74
C PHE A 152 6.04 4.39 4.69
N GLY A 153 4.78 4.06 4.96
CA GLY A 153 3.64 4.38 4.10
C GLY A 153 3.51 5.89 3.84
N LEU A 154 3.65 6.71 4.87
CA LEU A 154 3.64 8.17 4.72
C LEU A 154 4.81 8.67 3.85
N GLY A 155 6.03 8.16 4.10
CA GLY A 155 7.19 8.47 3.28
C GLY A 155 6.99 8.09 1.81
N PHE A 156 6.36 6.93 1.56
CA PHE A 156 5.97 6.50 0.23
C PHE A 156 4.94 7.44 -0.40
N PHE A 157 3.91 7.89 0.32
CA PHE A 157 2.89 8.80 -0.22
C PHE A 157 3.48 10.14 -0.67
N ILE A 158 4.33 10.73 0.17
CA ILE A 158 5.00 12.00 -0.12
C ILE A 158 5.90 11.82 -1.35
N ALA A 159 6.76 10.80 -1.34
CA ALA A 159 7.68 10.51 -2.43
C ALA A 159 6.95 10.23 -3.76
N ASN A 160 5.90 9.40 -3.72
CA ASN A 160 5.09 9.06 -4.89
C ASN A 160 4.40 10.30 -5.47
N THR A 161 3.88 11.19 -4.61
CA THR A 161 3.21 12.42 -5.04
C THR A 161 4.17 13.41 -5.69
N ILE A 162 5.36 13.61 -5.09
CA ILE A 162 6.42 14.46 -5.67
C ILE A 162 6.89 13.90 -7.02
N CYS A 163 7.16 12.59 -7.09
CA CYS A 163 7.57 11.95 -8.33
C CYS A 163 6.50 12.03 -9.42
N HIS A 164 5.22 11.86 -9.06
CA HIS A 164 4.10 11.96 -9.99
C HIS A 164 3.94 13.38 -10.54
N ALA A 165 3.99 14.40 -9.67
CA ALA A 165 3.88 15.81 -10.05
C ALA A 165 4.97 16.24 -11.05
N ASN A 166 6.19 15.72 -10.88
CA ASN A 166 7.34 16.04 -11.73
C ASN A 166 7.50 15.09 -12.93
N SER A 167 6.51 14.23 -13.20
CA SER A 167 6.53 13.30 -14.33
C SER A 167 5.56 13.71 -15.43
N LEU A 168 5.84 13.27 -16.66
CA LEU A 168 4.94 13.43 -17.81
C LEU A 168 3.57 12.73 -17.61
N TYR A 169 3.42 11.90 -16.57
CA TYR A 169 2.13 11.30 -16.22
C TYR A 169 1.13 12.29 -15.62
N HIS A 170 1.58 13.46 -15.15
CA HIS A 170 0.72 14.53 -14.65
C HIS A 170 -0.17 15.14 -15.76
N LEU A 171 0.15 14.90 -17.03
CA LEU A 171 -0.62 15.42 -18.16
C LEU A 171 -2.05 14.87 -18.20
N GLN A 172 -2.96 15.71 -18.69
CA GLN A 172 -4.38 15.42 -18.89
C GLN A 172 -4.60 14.20 -19.81
N PRO A 173 -5.75 13.52 -19.71
CA PRO A 173 -6.90 13.83 -18.84
C PRO A 173 -6.83 13.21 -17.43
N TYR A 174 -6.28 12.00 -17.27
CA TYR A 174 -6.33 11.27 -15.99
C TYR A 174 -5.18 11.60 -15.01
N GLY A 175 -4.10 12.22 -15.49
CA GLY A 175 -2.92 12.54 -14.68
C GLY A 175 -3.20 13.52 -13.54
N GLN A 176 -4.01 14.54 -13.81
CA GLN A 176 -4.43 15.55 -12.83
C GLN A 176 -5.43 14.97 -11.83
N THR A 177 -6.38 14.14 -12.26
CA THR A 177 -7.31 13.45 -11.35
C THR A 177 -6.55 12.56 -10.38
N SER A 178 -5.60 11.77 -10.87
CA SER A 178 -4.74 10.93 -10.01
C SER A 178 -3.94 11.77 -9.02
N TYR A 179 -3.37 12.90 -9.46
CA TYR A 179 -2.62 13.81 -8.60
C TYR A 179 -3.50 14.41 -7.49
N ASN A 180 -4.69 14.91 -7.83
CA ASN A 180 -5.61 15.50 -6.87
C ASN A 180 -6.09 14.47 -5.84
N LEU A 181 -6.38 13.23 -6.28
CA LEU A 181 -6.72 12.14 -5.36
C LEU A 181 -5.57 11.79 -4.42
N LYS A 182 -4.33 11.69 -4.94
CA LYS A 182 -3.14 11.47 -4.09
C LYS A 182 -2.97 12.58 -3.06
N LEU A 183 -3.18 13.84 -3.43
CA LEU A 183 -3.13 14.96 -2.49
C LEU A 183 -4.22 14.89 -1.43
N ILE A 184 -5.48 14.65 -1.81
CA ILE A 184 -6.60 14.57 -0.87
C ILE A 184 -6.41 13.40 0.10
N ILE A 185 -6.15 12.21 -0.43
CA ILE A 185 -5.98 10.98 0.37
C ILE A 185 -4.73 11.07 1.24
N GLY A 186 -3.61 11.54 0.68
CA GLY A 186 -2.37 11.73 1.42
C GLY A 186 -2.49 12.77 2.54
N THR A 187 -3.20 13.87 2.30
CA THR A 187 -3.46 14.88 3.34
C THR A 187 -4.38 14.34 4.42
N ALA A 188 -5.43 13.60 4.06
CA ALA A 188 -6.28 12.93 5.03
C ALA A 188 -5.48 11.96 5.90
N TYR A 189 -4.56 11.19 5.31
CA TYR A 189 -3.68 10.26 6.03
C TYR A 189 -2.72 10.98 6.99
N VAL A 190 -2.15 12.12 6.57
CA VAL A 190 -1.28 12.96 7.43
C VAL A 190 -2.05 13.48 8.64
N ILE A 191 -3.33 13.80 8.49
CA ILE A 191 -4.17 14.29 9.58
C ILE A 191 -4.60 13.16 10.52
N SER A 192 -4.86 11.96 9.99
CA SER A 192 -5.34 10.83 10.78
C SER A 192 -4.24 10.16 11.61
N VAL A 193 -3.00 10.07 11.11
CA VAL A 193 -1.85 9.51 11.85
C VAL A 193 -1.65 10.11 13.27
N PRO A 194 -1.62 11.44 13.47
CA PRO A 194 -1.48 12.00 14.82
C PRO A 194 -2.72 11.75 15.70
N ILE A 195 -3.92 11.61 15.12
CA ILE A 195 -5.13 11.23 15.85
C ILE A 195 -5.00 9.79 16.34
N LEU A 196 -4.55 8.88 15.48
CA LEU A 196 -4.28 7.49 15.81
C LEU A 196 -3.24 7.38 16.94
N LEU A 197 -2.09 8.05 16.78
CA LEU A 197 -1.02 7.97 17.77
C LEU A 197 -1.42 8.62 19.10
N GLY A 198 -2.07 9.79 19.04
CA GLY A 198 -2.52 10.52 20.22
C GLY A 198 -3.56 9.73 21.01
N SER A 199 -4.55 9.15 20.34
CA SER A 199 -5.58 8.33 20.97
C SER A 199 -4.99 7.06 21.60
N PHE A 200 -4.08 6.37 20.92
CA PHE A 200 -3.38 5.21 21.50
C PHE A 200 -2.57 5.59 22.74
N LEU A 201 -1.79 6.68 22.70
CA LEU A 201 -0.97 7.12 23.83
C LEU A 201 -1.81 7.58 25.03
N LEU A 202 -2.92 8.29 24.78
CA LEU A 202 -3.84 8.72 25.83
C LEU A 202 -4.54 7.53 26.48
N TYR A 203 -4.95 6.54 25.68
CA TYR A 203 -5.49 5.29 26.21
C TYR A 203 -4.44 4.58 27.08
N TRP A 204 -3.23 4.36 26.55
CA TRP A 204 -2.20 3.56 27.22
C TRP A 204 -1.61 4.23 28.48
N ARG A 205 -1.35 5.54 28.44
CA ARG A 205 -0.67 6.25 29.55
C ARG A 205 -1.62 6.92 30.53
N LYS A 206 -2.82 7.32 30.09
CA LYS A 206 -3.77 8.08 30.92
C LYS A 206 -5.06 7.31 31.20
N CYS A 207 -5.22 6.09 30.68
CA CYS A 207 -6.40 5.25 30.87
C CYS A 207 -7.73 5.95 30.57
N ILE A 208 -7.74 6.79 29.52
CA ILE A 208 -8.97 7.40 29.02
C ILE A 208 -9.66 6.39 28.09
N SER A 209 -10.69 5.69 28.59
CA SER A 209 -11.33 4.56 27.89
C SER A 209 -11.83 4.90 26.48
N ILE A 210 -12.46 6.06 26.29
CA ILE A 210 -13.01 6.49 25.00
C ILE A 210 -11.92 6.68 23.91
N MET A 211 -10.66 6.88 24.31
CA MET A 211 -9.57 7.02 23.34
C MET A 211 -9.29 5.73 22.59
N TYR A 212 -9.66 4.56 23.13
CA TYR A 212 -9.55 3.30 22.38
C TYR A 212 -10.50 3.28 21.17
N GLU A 213 -11.71 3.78 21.35
CA GLU A 213 -12.72 3.84 20.27
C GLU A 213 -12.28 4.77 19.15
N ILE A 214 -11.67 5.91 19.51
CA ILE A 214 -11.07 6.86 18.55
C ILE A 214 -9.90 6.22 17.82
N PHE A 215 -9.04 5.48 18.54
CA PHE A 215 -7.93 4.73 17.95
C PHE A 215 -8.45 3.70 16.93
N ALA A 216 -9.44 2.88 17.31
CA ALA A 216 -10.03 1.86 16.45
C ALA A 216 -10.64 2.48 15.19
N LEU A 217 -11.38 3.59 15.33
CA LEU A 217 -11.95 4.32 14.19
C LEU A 217 -10.84 4.87 13.28
N SER A 218 -9.80 5.48 13.86
CA SER A 218 -8.68 6.01 13.10
C SER A 218 -7.91 4.93 12.36
N GLU A 219 -7.79 3.72 12.93
CA GLU A 219 -7.16 2.58 12.29
C GLU A 219 -7.91 2.16 11.02
N TYR A 220 -9.25 2.08 11.07
CA TYR A 220 -10.06 1.78 9.88
C TYR A 220 -9.88 2.84 8.79
N ILE A 221 -9.87 4.11 9.18
CA ILE A 221 -9.66 5.24 8.27
C ILE A 221 -8.26 5.12 7.63
N ASP A 222 -7.21 4.90 8.41
CA ASP A 222 -5.84 4.79 7.92
C ASP A 222 -5.66 3.63 6.96
N VAL A 223 -6.23 2.47 7.26
CA VAL A 223 -6.18 1.30 6.38
C VAL A 223 -6.92 1.57 5.07
N PHE A 224 -8.11 2.17 5.15
CA PHE A 224 -8.86 2.54 3.95
C PHE A 224 -8.11 3.57 3.10
N LEU A 225 -7.56 4.62 3.72
CA LEU A 225 -6.78 5.65 3.03
C LEU A 225 -5.51 5.06 2.42
N ASN A 226 -4.83 4.14 3.11
CA ASN A 226 -3.65 3.48 2.59
C ASN A 226 -3.97 2.66 1.34
N ILE A 227 -5.00 1.82 1.41
CA ILE A 227 -5.51 1.08 0.26
C ILE A 227 -5.86 2.08 -0.86
N ALA A 228 -6.74 3.07 -0.60
CA ALA A 228 -7.19 4.03 -1.60
C ALA A 228 -6.06 4.81 -2.29
N PHE A 229 -5.00 5.17 -1.55
CA PHE A 229 -3.83 5.86 -2.12
C PHE A 229 -3.11 4.98 -3.13
N HIS A 230 -2.84 3.71 -2.79
CA HIS A 230 -2.25 2.74 -3.72
C HIS A 230 -3.22 2.46 -4.89
N GLY A 231 -4.53 2.52 -4.65
CA GLY A 231 -5.60 2.51 -5.65
C GLY A 231 -5.43 3.53 -6.78
N CYS A 232 -4.81 4.69 -6.49
CA CYS A 232 -4.60 5.75 -7.47
C CYS A 232 -3.67 5.35 -8.62
N ALA A 233 -2.81 4.34 -8.42
CA ALA A 233 -1.95 3.83 -9.48
C ALA A 233 -2.74 3.28 -10.68
N PHE A 234 -4.01 2.89 -10.51
CA PHE A 234 -4.90 2.53 -11.61
C PHE A 234 -4.98 3.63 -12.67
N LEU A 235 -5.20 4.87 -12.22
CA LEU A 235 -5.34 6.04 -13.08
C LEU A 235 -4.03 6.40 -13.77
N ASP A 236 -2.89 6.02 -13.17
CA ASP A 236 -1.57 6.26 -13.74
C ASP A 236 -1.24 5.31 -14.90
N ILE A 237 -1.76 4.08 -14.88
CA ILE A 237 -1.32 3.01 -15.79
C ILE A 237 -2.35 2.58 -16.83
N ARG A 238 -3.66 2.73 -16.55
CA ARG A 238 -4.77 2.13 -17.32
C ARG A 238 -4.68 2.26 -18.85
N TYR A 239 -4.18 3.39 -19.35
CA TYR A 239 -4.06 3.67 -20.78
C TYR A 239 -2.65 4.05 -21.24
N LYS A 240 -1.66 3.96 -20.33
CA LYS A 240 -0.31 4.51 -20.55
C LYS A 240 0.80 3.46 -20.53
N VAL A 241 0.50 2.23 -20.10
CA VAL A 241 1.47 1.14 -19.96
C VAL A 241 0.96 -0.10 -20.67
N VAL A 242 1.86 -0.93 -21.20
CA VAL A 242 1.54 -2.27 -21.70
C VAL A 242 2.51 -3.25 -21.06
N PHE A 243 1.97 -4.29 -20.43
CA PHE A 243 2.77 -5.37 -19.88
C PHE A 243 2.88 -6.48 -20.92
N SER A 244 4.10 -6.79 -21.35
CA SER A 244 4.35 -7.84 -22.33
C SER A 244 5.60 -8.63 -21.96
N VAL A 245 5.51 -9.95 -22.07
CA VAL A 245 6.65 -10.86 -21.92
C VAL A 245 7.18 -11.14 -23.32
N LYS A 246 8.46 -10.85 -23.55
CA LYS A 246 9.09 -10.95 -24.88
C LYS A 246 10.25 -11.94 -24.83
N HIS A 247 10.26 -12.88 -25.76
CA HIS A 247 11.41 -13.73 -26.02
C HIS A 247 12.36 -13.02 -26.97
N VAL A 248 13.61 -12.83 -26.55
CA VAL A 248 14.63 -12.11 -27.29
C VAL A 248 15.68 -13.12 -27.74
N SER A 249 15.81 -13.32 -29.05
CA SER A 249 16.74 -14.27 -29.66
C SER A 249 17.68 -13.56 -30.64
N PRO A 250 18.99 -13.85 -30.62
CA PRO A 250 19.92 -13.29 -31.59
C PRO A 250 19.57 -13.81 -33.00
N VAL A 251 19.57 -12.92 -34.00
CA VAL A 251 19.47 -13.34 -35.40
C VAL A 251 20.79 -14.01 -35.78
N LYS A 252 20.77 -15.31 -36.06
CA LYS A 252 21.93 -15.99 -36.66
C LYS A 252 22.24 -15.31 -37.99
N SER A 253 23.45 -14.78 -38.15
CA SER A 253 23.92 -14.26 -39.45
C SER A 253 23.96 -15.41 -40.43
N ILE A 254 23.09 -15.38 -41.44
CA ILE A 254 23.07 -16.33 -42.54
C ILE A 254 24.08 -15.83 -43.58
N PHE A 255 25.38 -15.89 -43.30
CA PHE A 255 26.43 -15.90 -44.33
C PHE A 255 27.65 -16.65 -43.76
N PRO A 256 28.21 -17.61 -44.53
CA PRO A 256 29.39 -18.40 -44.14
C PRO A 256 30.66 -17.56 -44.03
#